data_AF-A0A6I2KU13-F1
#
_entry.id   AF-A0A6I2KU13-F1
#
_cell.length_a   1.000
_cell.length_b   1.000
_cell.length_c   1.000
_cell.angle_alpha   90.00
_cell.angle_beta   90.00
_cell.angle_gamma   90.00
#
_symmetry.space_group_name_H-M   'P 1'
#
loop_
_entity.id
_entity.type
_entity.pdbx_description
1 polymer ?
#
loop_
_entity_poly.entity_id
_entity_poly.type
_entity_poly.pdbx_seq_one_letter_code
_entity_poly.pdbx_strand_id
1 'polypeptide(L)'
;MIYDLSRAERQHRAIQKEKPGPVLESKQCPCGKNITARQLAQYGKCEHCRLTAGLEEGDLDKLLHMLGAAGNSAAKPGFRNHYLCNVQDRAAMERLVAAGLALAGEQLLQTQYYHATRDGCRAAGLDRSGIARALGAVL
;
A
#
# COMPACT_ATOMS: atom_id res chain seq x y z
N MET A 1 42.54 -17.41 -48.79
CA MET A 1 41.28 -18.17 -48.95
C MET A 1 40.31 -17.70 -47.88
N ILE A 2 39.20 -17.07 -48.27
CA ILE A 2 38.14 -16.65 -47.35
C ILE A 2 37.18 -17.84 -47.27
N TYR A 3 37.13 -18.52 -46.12
CA TYR A 3 36.21 -19.63 -45.91
C TYR A 3 34.81 -19.04 -45.64
N ASP A 4 33.87 -19.27 -46.55
CA ASP A 4 32.48 -18.93 -46.34
C ASP A 4 31.87 -19.87 -45.31
N LEU A 5 31.44 -19.31 -44.18
CA LEU A 5 30.76 -20.05 -43.13
C LEU A 5 29.47 -20.66 -43.67
N SER A 6 29.24 -21.92 -43.30
CA SER A 6 27.98 -22.60 -43.59
C SER A 6 26.80 -21.83 -42.97
N ARG A 7 25.59 -22.04 -43.51
CA ARG A 7 24.38 -21.37 -43.02
C ARG A 7 24.15 -21.63 -41.52
N ALA A 8 24.43 -22.84 -41.06
CA ALA A 8 24.29 -23.23 -39.65
C ALA A 8 25.30 -22.48 -38.76
N GLU A 9 26.56 -22.39 -39.16
CA GLU A 9 27.59 -21.65 -38.40
C GLU A 9 27.29 -20.15 -38.31
N ARG A 10 26.71 -19.57 -39.37
CA ARG A 10 26.23 -18.17 -39.35
C ARG A 10 25.08 -17.97 -38.37
N GLN A 11 24.13 -18.91 -38.29
CA GLN A 11 23.03 -18.86 -37.33
C GLN A 11 23.52 -19.03 -35.89
N HIS A 12 24.41 -19.98 -35.62
CA HIS A 12 24.98 -20.15 -34.29
C HIS A 12 25.77 -18.92 -33.83
N ARG A 13 26.56 -18.29 -34.73
CA ARG A 13 27.22 -17.02 -34.42
C ARG A 13 26.26 -15.86 -34.22
N ALA A 14 25.14 -15.82 -34.95
CA ALA A 14 24.12 -14.79 -34.75
C ALA A 14 23.48 -14.91 -33.36
N ILE A 15 23.08 -16.13 -32.96
CA ILE A 15 22.51 -16.42 -31.63
C ILE A 15 23.54 -16.11 -30.52
N GLN A 16 24.81 -16.50 -30.69
CA GLN A 16 25.86 -16.18 -29.72
C GLN A 16 26.15 -14.67 -29.61
N LYS A 17 25.87 -13.90 -30.66
CA LYS A 17 26.03 -12.44 -30.68
C LYS A 17 24.76 -11.70 -30.27
N GLU A 18 23.62 -12.38 -30.11
CA GLU A 18 22.43 -11.77 -29.55
C GLU A 18 22.74 -11.37 -28.11
N LYS A 19 22.71 -10.06 -27.85
CA LYS A 19 22.77 -9.56 -26.48
C LYS A 19 21.50 -10.04 -25.78
N PRO A 20 21.59 -10.51 -24.52
CA PRO A 20 20.39 -10.82 -23.76
C PRO A 20 19.49 -9.59 -23.75
N GLY A 21 18.20 -9.82 -24.02
CA GLY A 21 17.21 -8.76 -23.97
C GLY A 21 17.22 -8.06 -22.61
N PRO A 22 16.78 -6.79 -22.53
CA PRO A 22 16.71 -6.08 -21.26
C PRO A 22 15.85 -6.88 -20.26
N VAL A 23 16.43 -7.19 -19.10
CA VAL A 23 15.74 -7.89 -18.01
C VAL A 23 15.03 -6.85 -17.15
N LEU A 24 13.74 -7.09 -16.87
CA LEU A 24 12.98 -6.27 -15.95
C LEU A 24 13.41 -6.57 -14.51
N GLU A 25 14.14 -5.63 -13.90
CA GLU A 25 14.47 -5.69 -12.48
C GLU A 25 13.31 -5.15 -11.63
N SER A 26 12.85 -5.93 -10.65
CA SER A 26 11.95 -5.41 -9.63
C SER A 26 12.67 -4.39 -8.75
N LYS A 27 12.03 -3.25 -8.50
CA LYS A 27 12.52 -2.25 -7.56
C LYS A 27 11.82 -2.45 -6.22
N GLN A 28 12.57 -2.31 -5.13
CA GLN A 28 12.09 -2.55 -3.77
C GLN A 28 12.24 -1.29 -2.91
N CYS A 29 11.28 -1.09 -2.02
CA CYS A 29 11.34 -0.09 -0.96
C CYS A 29 12.23 -0.60 0.19
N PRO A 30 12.80 0.27 1.04
CA PRO A 30 13.51 -0.15 2.26
C PRO A 30 12.72 -1.11 3.17
N CYS A 31 11.39 -1.12 3.10
CA CYS A 31 10.54 -2.07 3.81
C CYS A 31 10.39 -3.44 3.12
N GLY A 32 11.13 -3.71 2.04
CA GLY A 32 11.07 -4.96 1.26
C GLY A 32 9.90 -5.08 0.29
N LYS A 33 8.94 -4.14 0.31
CA LYS A 33 7.81 -4.14 -0.64
C LYS A 33 8.27 -3.78 -2.05
N ASN A 34 7.76 -4.51 -3.05
CA ASN A 34 7.95 -4.16 -4.46
C ASN A 34 7.27 -2.82 -4.76
N ILE A 35 7.94 -1.99 -5.54
CA ILE A 35 7.47 -0.66 -5.95
C ILE A 35 7.75 -0.41 -7.42
N THR A 36 6.97 0.49 -8.01
CA THR A 36 7.22 0.91 -9.39
C THR A 36 8.45 1.80 -9.47
N ALA A 37 9.19 1.72 -10.58
CA ALA A 37 10.34 2.59 -10.83
C ALA A 37 9.97 4.08 -10.74
N ARG A 38 8.76 4.44 -11.21
CA ARG A 38 8.21 5.79 -11.09
C ARG A 38 8.03 6.23 -9.63
N GLN A 39 7.41 5.40 -8.80
CA GLN A 39 7.22 5.73 -7.38
C GLN A 39 8.55 5.86 -6.65
N LEU A 40 9.50 4.96 -6.93
CA LEU A 40 10.84 5.04 -6.34
C LEU A 40 11.55 6.34 -6.73
N ALA A 41 11.51 6.71 -8.01
CA ALA A 41 12.11 7.95 -8.50
C ALA A 41 11.45 9.20 -7.90
N GLN A 42 10.13 9.18 -7.69
CA GLN A 42 9.39 10.35 -7.22
C GLN A 42 9.46 10.54 -5.70
N TYR A 43 9.39 9.46 -4.92
CA TYR A 43 9.22 9.54 -3.47
C TYR A 43 10.31 8.81 -2.67
N GLY A 44 11.17 8.02 -3.32
CA GLY A 44 12.21 7.20 -2.66
C GLY A 44 11.67 6.07 -1.78
N LYS A 45 10.35 5.93 -1.63
CA LYS A 45 9.68 4.98 -0.74
C LYS A 45 8.37 4.47 -1.35
N CYS A 46 7.87 3.34 -0.84
CA CYS A 46 6.55 2.85 -1.22
C CYS A 46 5.45 3.75 -0.64
N GLU A 47 4.27 3.68 -1.26
CA GLU A 47 3.10 4.46 -0.83
C GLU A 47 2.75 4.19 0.64
N HIS A 48 2.81 2.94 1.08
CA HIS A 48 2.57 2.59 2.49
C HIS A 48 3.56 3.29 3.44
N CYS A 49 4.87 3.19 3.21
CA CYS A 49 5.88 3.85 4.04
C CYS A 49 5.80 5.38 3.98
N ARG A 50 5.28 5.94 2.90
CA ARG A 50 5.03 7.38 2.80
C ARG A 50 3.85 7.78 3.68
N LEU A 51 2.76 7.02 3.65
CA LEU A 51 1.54 7.31 4.39
C LEU A 51 1.66 7.04 5.89
N THR A 52 2.45 6.05 6.29
CA THR A 52 2.67 5.70 7.70
C THR A 52 3.87 6.40 8.33
N ALA A 53 4.50 7.34 7.62
CA ALA A 53 5.63 8.08 8.14
C ALA A 53 5.22 8.93 9.36
N GLY A 54 5.88 8.70 10.50
CA GLY A 54 5.62 9.45 11.73
C GLY A 54 4.49 8.90 12.60
N LEU A 55 3.90 7.76 12.25
CA LEU A 55 3.01 7.02 13.14
C LEU A 55 3.80 6.32 14.25
N GLU A 56 3.22 6.25 15.44
CA GLU A 56 3.76 5.45 16.53
C GLU A 56 3.43 3.96 16.35
N GLU A 57 4.14 3.12 17.09
CA GLU A 57 3.85 1.69 17.14
C GLU A 57 2.42 1.47 17.68
N GLY A 58 1.62 0.67 16.96
CA GLY A 58 0.22 0.40 17.30
C GLY A 58 -0.82 1.38 16.74
N ASP A 59 -0.42 2.56 16.22
CA ASP A 59 -1.38 3.49 15.59
C ASP A 59 -2.02 2.84 14.35
N LEU A 60 -1.20 2.15 13.54
CA LEU A 60 -1.68 1.42 12.36
C LEU A 60 -2.65 0.30 12.74
N ASP A 61 -2.49 -0.33 13.90
CA ASP A 61 -3.39 -1.39 14.36
C ASP A 61 -4.79 -0.85 14.68
N LYS A 62 -4.89 0.40 15.17
CA LYS A 62 -6.19 1.07 15.36
C LYS A 62 -6.87 1.33 14.03
N LEU A 63 -6.10 1.74 13.02
CA LEU A 63 -6.62 1.93 11.66
C LEU A 63 -7.08 0.60 11.03
N LEU A 64 -6.32 -0.48 11.22
CA LEU A 64 -6.70 -1.83 10.77
C LEU A 64 -7.93 -2.34 11.50
N HIS A 65 -8.03 -2.10 12.81
CA HIS A 65 -9.18 -2.47 13.62
C HIS A 65 -10.44 -1.72 13.17
N MET A 66 -10.34 -0.40 12.98
CA MET A 66 -11.41 0.42 12.41
C MET A 66 -11.88 -0.14 11.08
N LEU A 67 -10.98 -0.51 10.17
CA LEU A 67 -11.38 -1.04 8.87
C LEU A 67 -11.82 -2.50 8.89
N GLY A 68 -11.75 -3.21 10.03
CA GLY A 68 -11.97 -4.65 10.07
C GLY A 68 -10.95 -5.42 9.21
N ALA A 69 -9.76 -4.85 9.02
CA ALA A 69 -8.64 -5.44 8.28
C ALA A 69 -7.62 -6.14 9.21
N ALA A 70 -7.86 -6.12 10.52
CA ALA A 70 -7.10 -6.94 11.47
C ALA A 70 -7.31 -8.44 11.18
N GLY A 71 -6.25 -9.24 11.26
CA GLY A 71 -6.17 -10.61 10.73
C GLY A 71 -7.21 -11.63 11.21
N ASN A 72 -8.00 -11.31 12.24
CA ASN A 72 -9.02 -12.19 12.84
C ASN A 72 -10.47 -11.67 12.66
N SER A 73 -10.69 -10.70 11.78
CA SER A 73 -12.02 -10.17 11.50
C SER A 73 -12.83 -11.13 10.60
N ALA A 74 -13.99 -11.57 11.08
CA ALA A 74 -14.94 -12.33 10.25
C ALA A 74 -15.59 -11.46 9.15
N ALA A 75 -15.51 -10.13 9.28
CA ALA A 75 -16.06 -9.20 8.30
C ALA A 75 -15.05 -8.95 7.18
N LYS A 76 -15.57 -8.71 5.97
CA LYS A 76 -14.71 -8.32 4.85
C LYS A 76 -14.03 -6.97 5.16
N PRO A 77 -12.73 -6.80 4.88
CA PRO A 77 -12.02 -5.53 5.12
C PRO A 77 -12.74 -4.35 4.46
N GLY A 78 -12.85 -3.24 5.18
CA GLY A 78 -13.56 -2.03 4.76
C GLY A 78 -15.05 -2.01 5.11
N PHE A 79 -15.62 -3.03 5.74
CA PHE A 79 -17.06 -3.01 6.08
C PHE A 79 -17.38 -2.13 7.31
N ARG A 80 -16.40 -1.84 8.16
CA ARG A 80 -16.59 -1.25 9.49
C ARG A 80 -16.02 0.15 9.65
N ASN A 81 -16.03 1.00 8.62
CA ASN A 81 -15.39 2.32 8.65
C ASN A 81 -16.08 3.36 9.58
N HIS A 82 -16.27 2.98 10.85
CA HIS A 82 -17.00 3.68 11.89
C HIS A 82 -16.51 3.15 13.24
N TYR A 83 -15.52 3.80 13.82
CA TYR A 83 -14.90 3.38 15.08
C TYR A 83 -15.23 4.33 16.22
N LEU A 84 -15.82 3.81 17.30
CA LEU A 84 -16.05 4.58 18.52
C LEU A 84 -14.79 4.54 19.36
N CYS A 85 -14.14 5.69 19.54
CA CYS A 85 -12.88 5.77 20.25
C CYS A 85 -13.08 5.75 21.77
N ASN A 86 -12.34 4.88 22.44
CA ASN A 86 -12.21 4.88 23.90
C ASN A 86 -11.21 5.94 24.35
N VAL A 87 -11.28 6.34 25.64
CA VAL A 87 -10.38 7.35 26.22
C VAL A 87 -8.89 7.00 26.01
N GLN A 88 -8.54 5.72 26.09
CA GLN A 88 -7.17 5.23 25.92
C GLN A 88 -6.65 5.34 24.48
N ASP A 89 -7.55 5.18 23.49
CA ASP A 89 -7.18 5.16 22.07
C ASP A 89 -7.15 6.57 21.45
N ARG A 90 -7.56 7.59 22.22
CA ARG A 90 -7.77 8.96 21.73
C ARG A 90 -6.50 9.59 21.16
N ALA A 91 -5.36 9.43 21.84
CA ALA A 91 -4.09 9.98 21.36
C ALA A 91 -3.67 9.37 20.01
N ALA A 92 -3.83 8.05 19.85
CA ALA A 92 -3.57 7.36 18.59
C ALA A 92 -4.50 7.84 17.47
N MET A 93 -5.78 8.02 17.77
CA MET A 93 -6.76 8.55 16.81
C MET A 93 -6.45 9.98 16.39
N GLU A 94 -6.06 10.84 17.33
CA GLU A 94 -5.68 12.23 17.05
C GLU A 94 -4.43 12.30 16.15
N ARG A 95 -3.45 11.41 16.36
CA ARG A 95 -2.29 11.28 15.44
C ARG A 95 -2.69 10.80 14.06
N LEU A 96 -3.59 9.81 13.95
CA LEU A 96 -4.10 9.35 12.67
C LEU A 96 -4.86 10.46 11.92
N VAL A 97 -5.60 11.32 12.63
CA VAL A 97 -6.24 12.50 12.05
C VAL A 97 -5.21 13.53 11.61
N ALA A 98 -4.20 13.82 12.43
CA ALA A 98 -3.12 14.75 12.08
C ALA A 98 -2.32 14.27 10.86
N ALA A 99 -2.18 12.96 10.68
CA ALA A 99 -1.57 12.34 9.50
C ALA A 99 -2.51 12.30 8.26
N GLY A 100 -3.77 12.75 8.39
CA GLY A 100 -4.76 12.71 7.31
C GLY A 100 -5.29 11.31 6.98
N LEU A 101 -5.02 10.31 7.82
CA LEU A 101 -5.44 8.92 7.63
C LEU A 101 -6.83 8.65 8.20
N ALA A 102 -7.29 9.48 9.14
CA ALA A 102 -8.63 9.41 9.71
C ALA A 102 -9.29 10.80 9.75
N LEU A 103 -10.60 10.81 9.92
CA LEU A 103 -11.43 11.98 10.17
C LEU A 103 -12.19 11.75 11.48
N ALA A 104 -12.24 12.80 12.29
CA ALA A 104 -13.08 12.85 13.46
C ALA A 104 -14.54 13.06 13.00
N GLY A 105 -15.41 12.16 13.44
CA GLY A 105 -16.85 12.18 13.19
C GLY A 105 -17.64 12.71 14.38
N GLU A 106 -18.87 12.23 14.51
CA GLU A 106 -19.81 12.64 15.54
C GLU A 106 -19.31 12.33 16.96
N GLN A 107 -19.59 13.23 17.89
CA GLN A 107 -19.36 13.00 19.31
C GLN A 107 -20.55 12.27 19.93
N LEU A 108 -20.27 11.27 20.76
CA LEU A 108 -21.28 10.55 21.54
C LEU A 108 -20.87 10.59 23.00
N LEU A 109 -21.58 11.38 23.81
CA LEU A 109 -21.26 11.59 25.23
C LEU A 109 -19.82 12.10 25.41
N GLN A 110 -18.93 11.31 26.01
CA GLN A 110 -17.51 11.62 26.23
C GLN A 110 -16.58 10.93 25.23
N THR A 111 -17.13 10.22 24.25
CA THR A 111 -16.38 9.53 23.19
C THR A 111 -16.66 10.16 21.84
N GLN A 112 -15.83 9.83 20.85
CA GLN A 112 -15.95 10.37 19.50
C GLN A 112 -15.79 9.26 18.48
N TYR A 113 -16.62 9.31 17.44
CA TYR A 113 -16.48 8.43 16.30
C TYR A 113 -15.37 8.90 15.37
N TYR A 114 -14.74 7.95 14.70
CA TYR A 114 -13.72 8.20 13.69
C TYR A 114 -13.96 7.33 12.47
N HIS A 115 -13.56 7.87 11.32
CA HIS A 115 -13.64 7.21 10.02
C HIS A 115 -12.31 7.32 9.30
N ALA A 116 -11.84 6.26 8.67
CA ALA A 116 -10.65 6.27 7.84
C ALA A 116 -10.92 7.06 6.55
N THR A 117 -9.95 7.87 6.15
CA THR A 117 -9.95 8.51 4.84
C THR A 117 -9.61 7.50 3.74
N ARG A 118 -9.70 7.93 2.48
CA ARG A 118 -9.18 7.14 1.36
C ARG A 118 -7.70 6.79 1.54
N ASP A 119 -6.90 7.73 2.04
CA ASP A 119 -5.48 7.50 2.28
C ASP A 119 -5.24 6.62 3.51
N GLY A 120 -6.09 6.70 4.54
CA GLY A 120 -6.11 5.71 5.62
C GLY A 120 -6.39 4.30 5.13
N CYS A 121 -7.38 4.13 4.24
CA CYS A 121 -7.67 2.83 3.64
C CYS A 121 -6.49 2.29 2.82
N ARG A 122 -5.76 3.15 2.09
CA ARG A 122 -4.54 2.76 1.37
C ARG A 122 -3.39 2.41 2.32
N ALA A 123 -3.22 3.17 3.40
CA ALA A 123 -2.22 2.90 4.42
C ALA A 123 -2.44 1.52 5.08
N ALA A 124 -3.71 1.19 5.32
CA ALA A 124 -4.16 -0.13 5.80
C ALA A 124 -4.07 -1.25 4.75
N GLY A 125 -3.70 -0.94 3.50
CA GLY A 125 -3.50 -1.93 2.44
C GLY A 125 -4.78 -2.43 1.77
N LEU A 126 -5.90 -1.70 1.88
CA LEU A 126 -7.13 -2.08 1.19
C LEU A 126 -6.98 -1.88 -0.32
N ASP A 127 -7.55 -2.82 -1.07
CA ASP A 127 -7.69 -2.75 -2.51
C ASP A 127 -8.81 -1.77 -2.91
N ARG A 128 -8.98 -1.52 -4.22
CA ARG A 128 -10.02 -0.59 -4.72
C ARG A 128 -11.42 -0.98 -4.23
N SER A 129 -11.73 -2.28 -4.16
CA SER A 129 -13.02 -2.76 -3.69
C SER A 129 -13.21 -2.54 -2.19
N GLY A 130 -12.16 -2.75 -1.39
CA GLY A 130 -12.16 -2.47 0.05
C GLY A 130 -12.33 -0.99 0.34
N ILE A 131 -11.64 -0.12 -0.41
CA ILE A 131 -11.76 1.34 -0.27
C ILE A 131 -13.19 1.79 -0.59
N ALA A 132 -13.78 1.29 -1.69
CA ALA A 132 -15.15 1.64 -2.05
C ALA A 132 -16.15 1.23 -0.97
N ARG A 133 -16.00 0.00 -0.43
CA ARG A 133 -16.80 -0.48 0.71
C ARG A 133 -16.64 0.39 1.96
N ALA A 134 -15.40 0.77 2.30
CA ALA A 134 -15.11 1.61 3.46
C ALA A 134 -15.71 3.01 3.36
N LEU A 135 -15.72 3.58 2.16
CA LEU A 135 -16.21 4.95 1.95
C LEU A 135 -17.70 5.01 1.58
N GLY A 136 -18.40 3.88 1.48
CA GLY A 136 -19.78 3.84 1.00
C GLY A 136 -19.94 4.30 -0.45
N ALA A 137 -18.85 4.34 -1.23
CA ALA A 137 -18.88 4.72 -2.62
C ALA A 137 -19.33 3.51 -3.46
N VAL A 138 -20.43 3.65 -4.18
CA VAL A 138 -20.84 2.67 -5.20
C VAL A 138 -19.77 2.68 -6.31
N LEU A 139 -19.24 1.50 -6.65
CA LEU A 139 -18.16 1.29 -7.62
C LEU A 139 -18.59 1.62 -9.05
#